data_AF-A0A1I1MF27-F1
#
_entry.id   AF-A0A1I1MF27-F1
#
_cell.length_a   1.000
_cell.length_b   1.000
_cell.length_c   1.000
_cell.angle_alpha   90.00
_cell.angle_beta   90.00
_cell.angle_gamma   90.00
#
_symmetry.space_group_name_H-M   'P 1'
#
loop_
_entity.id
_entity.type
_entity.pdbx_description
1 polymer ?
#
loop_
_entity_poly.entity_id
_entity_poly.type
_entity_poly.pdbx_seq_one_letter_code
_entity_poly.pdbx_strand_id
1 'polypeptide(L)'
;MPLRYFLVLLLSTKLLAQTPKLQLSLVASGLTRPSDVVVLSPTEFLVSQTDGKIQLVRNGVVQATPFLDISDKIRDPTWEGIFGIALHPDYVSNGYIYIHYSNSIMTSVFARYTRKALNPDQADPAMELVFLTIPYPNGGHRSGKIGFGTDGYFYLTTGDSSSGSRGPVSNTDSLAQKLAQNLQDLHGKMLCIDVNNGNSYVIPATNPYANASDGTRPEIYALGLRNPWRWSFDRQNGDFWLGDIGQDGWEELNFTAANTPAPQNYGWPYFEGSHPYALSCPPNGTYHTSLLDYPGYTNNGGQSVSITGGFVYRGSAYPSLKGWYVYGDYATGTYWTLKRNANGTYQTILQATSVVGSSPVSFAEGAGGELYVLSLADGKLYQLVAEVIVITSVQDGSWSSPATWNCNCLPTANDDVIISNGHTVSVGQPAQVKSVTMKGKLQFTNTGTVSF
;
A
#
# COMPACT_ATOMS: atom_id res chain seq x y z
N MET A 1 29.13 60.98 15.70
CA MET A 1 29.13 59.50 15.67
C MET A 1 27.74 59.04 15.22
N PRO A 2 27.53 58.49 14.01
CA PRO A 2 26.25 57.92 13.66
C PRO A 2 26.21 56.44 14.04
N LEU A 3 25.19 56.07 14.81
CA LEU A 3 24.87 54.70 15.20
C LEU A 3 24.28 53.97 13.99
N ARG A 4 25.00 52.98 13.42
CA ARG A 4 24.49 52.13 12.33
C ARG A 4 23.73 50.95 12.92
N TYR A 5 22.41 50.94 12.74
CA TYR A 5 21.58 49.77 13.00
C TYR A 5 21.79 48.74 11.89
N PHE A 6 22.25 47.54 12.25
CA PHE A 6 22.29 46.39 11.35
C PHE A 6 20.94 45.66 11.42
N LEU A 7 20.17 45.72 10.32
CA LEU A 7 18.97 44.94 10.14
C LEU A 7 19.36 43.53 9.67
N VAL A 8 19.21 42.52 10.52
CA VAL A 8 19.43 41.11 10.14
C VAL A 8 18.14 40.59 9.51
N LEU A 9 18.13 40.48 8.17
CA LEU A 9 17.08 39.75 7.45
C LEU A 9 17.28 38.25 7.66
N LEU A 10 16.41 37.62 8.45
CA LEU A 10 16.29 36.16 8.50
C LEU A 10 15.50 35.70 7.26
N LEU A 11 16.21 35.37 6.17
CA LEU A 11 15.62 34.59 5.08
C LEU A 11 15.41 33.15 5.57
N SER A 12 14.15 32.74 5.71
CA SER A 12 13.80 31.33 5.90
C SER A 12 13.89 30.62 4.55
N THR A 13 15.00 29.94 4.29
CA THR A 13 15.08 28.99 3.18
C THR A 13 14.30 27.74 3.55
N LYS A 14 13.18 27.49 2.87
CA LYS A 14 12.51 26.19 2.95
C LYS A 14 13.43 25.17 2.28
N LEU A 15 14.08 24.31 3.08
CA LEU A 15 14.75 23.13 2.53
C LEU A 15 13.68 22.21 1.93
N LEU A 16 13.71 22.03 0.62
CA LEU A 16 12.99 20.95 -0.04
C LEU A 16 13.87 19.71 0.04
N ALA A 17 13.45 18.73 0.83
CA ALA A 17 14.09 17.41 0.81
C ALA A 17 14.05 16.86 -0.61
N GLN A 18 15.17 16.32 -1.10
CA GLN A 18 15.22 15.71 -2.42
C GLN A 18 14.21 14.57 -2.49
N THR A 19 13.43 14.58 -3.57
CA THR A 19 12.50 13.51 -3.91
C THR A 19 13.22 12.17 -3.93
N PRO A 20 12.78 11.17 -3.15
CA PRO A 20 13.39 9.85 -3.21
C PRO A 20 13.12 9.25 -4.59
N LYS A 21 14.14 8.66 -5.22
CA LYS A 21 13.98 7.87 -6.44
C LYS A 21 13.84 6.41 -6.07
N LEU A 22 12.69 5.82 -6.39
CA LEU A 22 12.45 4.40 -6.15
C LEU A 22 13.34 3.53 -7.04
N GLN A 23 13.66 2.32 -6.58
CA GLN A 23 14.13 1.20 -7.38
C GLN A 23 13.50 -0.10 -6.84
N LEU A 24 13.51 -1.17 -7.65
CA LEU A 24 13.05 -2.49 -7.24
C LEU A 24 14.24 -3.44 -7.17
N SER A 25 14.44 -4.06 -6.01
CA SER A 25 15.43 -5.11 -5.81
C SER A 25 14.74 -6.47 -5.81
N LEU A 26 15.20 -7.42 -6.64
CA LEU A 26 14.58 -8.74 -6.73
C LEU A 26 14.74 -9.50 -5.39
N VAL A 27 13.62 -9.99 -4.85
CA VAL A 27 13.60 -10.87 -3.67
C VAL A 27 13.42 -12.31 -4.11
N ALA A 28 12.40 -12.58 -4.93
CA ALA A 28 12.09 -13.92 -5.40
C ALA A 28 11.44 -13.90 -6.79
N SER A 29 11.55 -15.01 -7.50
CA SER A 29 10.94 -15.24 -8.80
C SER A 29 10.32 -16.64 -8.88
N GLY A 30 9.57 -16.92 -9.95
CA GLY A 30 8.95 -18.23 -10.17
C GLY A 30 7.59 -18.40 -9.50
N LEU A 31 6.95 -17.31 -9.10
CA LEU A 31 5.58 -17.32 -8.58
C LEU A 31 4.60 -17.46 -9.75
N THR A 32 3.51 -18.20 -9.53
CA THR A 32 2.45 -18.43 -10.52
C THR A 32 1.31 -17.47 -10.26
N ARG A 33 1.13 -16.47 -11.14
CA ARG A 33 0.05 -15.46 -11.04
C ARG A 33 -0.18 -15.00 -9.59
N PRO A 34 0.86 -14.44 -8.93
CA PRO A 34 0.75 -14.04 -7.54
C PRO A 34 -0.30 -12.93 -7.40
N SER A 35 -1.03 -12.92 -6.29
CA SER A 35 -2.15 -11.98 -6.07
C SER A 35 -1.94 -11.09 -4.86
N ASP A 36 -1.52 -11.64 -3.72
CA ASP A 36 -1.24 -10.89 -2.49
C ASP A 36 -0.12 -11.54 -1.65
N VAL A 37 0.50 -10.77 -0.76
CA VAL A 37 1.67 -11.21 0.02
C VAL A 37 1.64 -10.67 1.45
N VAL A 38 2.04 -11.50 2.41
CA VAL A 38 2.36 -11.10 3.80
C VAL A 38 3.81 -11.41 4.11
N VAL A 39 4.45 -10.54 4.89
CA VAL A 39 5.85 -10.65 5.29
C VAL A 39 5.92 -11.31 6.67
N LEU A 40 6.58 -12.47 6.76
CA LEU A 40 6.86 -13.15 8.03
C LEU A 40 8.13 -12.59 8.68
N SER A 41 9.16 -12.40 7.85
CA SER A 41 10.45 -11.82 8.22
C SER A 41 11.07 -11.17 6.98
N PRO A 42 12.20 -10.44 7.08
CA PRO A 42 12.85 -9.84 5.91
C PRO A 42 13.22 -10.82 4.79
N THR A 43 13.28 -12.12 5.07
CA THR A 43 13.61 -13.17 4.10
C THR A 43 12.53 -14.25 3.96
N GLU A 44 11.40 -14.14 4.66
CA GLU A 44 10.31 -15.12 4.63
C GLU A 44 8.95 -14.46 4.35
N PHE A 45 8.22 -15.02 3.39
CA PHE A 45 6.97 -14.46 2.89
C PHE A 45 5.96 -15.56 2.62
N LEU A 46 4.68 -15.28 2.84
CA LEU A 46 3.59 -16.09 2.29
C LEU A 46 2.98 -15.33 1.12
N VAL A 47 3.00 -15.95 -0.06
CA VAL A 47 2.50 -15.37 -1.30
C VAL A 47 1.29 -16.17 -1.76
N SER A 48 0.12 -15.53 -1.76
CA SER A 48 -1.09 -16.09 -2.34
C SER A 48 -1.06 -16.00 -3.87
N GLN A 49 -1.67 -16.99 -4.51
CA GLN A 49 -1.70 -17.15 -5.97
C GLN A 49 -3.13 -17.43 -6.44
N THR A 50 -3.41 -17.11 -7.71
CA THR A 50 -4.73 -17.36 -8.28
C THR A 50 -5.03 -18.85 -8.52
N ASP A 51 -4.02 -19.72 -8.49
CA ASP A 51 -4.17 -21.18 -8.60
C ASP A 51 -4.63 -21.87 -7.29
N GLY A 52 -5.01 -21.10 -6.26
CA GLY A 52 -5.48 -21.62 -4.98
C GLY A 52 -4.38 -22.01 -4.01
N LYS A 53 -3.12 -21.69 -4.32
CA LYS A 53 -1.99 -21.96 -3.43
C LYS A 53 -1.51 -20.71 -2.71
N ILE A 54 -1.03 -20.91 -1.49
CA ILE A 54 -0.18 -19.96 -0.78
C ILE A 54 1.21 -20.58 -0.76
N GLN A 55 2.19 -19.89 -1.35
CA GLN A 55 3.58 -20.31 -1.38
C GLN A 55 4.35 -19.71 -0.22
N LEU A 56 5.16 -20.54 0.45
CA LEU A 56 6.21 -20.05 1.33
C LEU A 56 7.43 -19.69 0.46
N VAL A 57 7.89 -18.45 0.56
CA VAL A 57 9.16 -18.00 0.00
C VAL A 57 10.13 -17.84 1.16
N ARG A 58 11.29 -18.47 1.08
CA ARG A 58 12.35 -18.38 2.11
C ARG A 58 13.69 -18.14 1.44
N ASN A 59 14.38 -17.07 1.87
CA ASN A 59 15.70 -16.67 1.34
C ASN A 59 15.72 -16.58 -0.19
N GLY A 60 14.65 -16.01 -0.76
CA GLY A 60 14.47 -15.83 -2.20
C GLY A 60 14.05 -17.09 -2.98
N VAL A 61 13.84 -18.22 -2.30
CA VAL A 61 13.44 -19.49 -2.92
C VAL A 61 11.98 -19.82 -2.59
N VAL A 62 11.17 -20.00 -3.64
CA VAL A 62 9.81 -20.56 -3.53
C VAL A 62 9.93 -22.03 -3.11
N GLN A 63 9.34 -22.39 -1.96
CA GLN A 63 9.42 -23.75 -1.46
C GLN A 63 8.58 -24.70 -2.33
N ALA A 64 9.04 -25.94 -2.47
CA ALA A 64 8.40 -26.92 -3.36
C ALA A 64 7.01 -27.36 -2.85
N THR A 65 6.84 -27.43 -1.53
CA THR A 65 5.52 -27.69 -0.91
C THR A 65 4.86 -26.37 -0.57
N PRO A 66 3.62 -26.11 -1.03
CA PRO A 66 2.92 -24.89 -0.67
C PRO A 66 2.63 -24.85 0.83
N PHE A 67 2.53 -23.63 1.35
CA PHE A 67 2.07 -23.39 2.71
C PHE A 67 0.62 -23.83 2.88
N LEU A 68 -0.26 -23.49 1.93
CA LEU A 68 -1.66 -23.92 1.88
C LEU A 68 -2.03 -24.24 0.43
N ASP A 69 -2.80 -25.30 0.22
CA ASP A 69 -3.37 -25.66 -1.08
C ASP A 69 -4.87 -25.86 -0.93
N ILE A 70 -5.65 -25.00 -1.61
CA ILE A 70 -7.11 -25.07 -1.73
C ILE A 70 -7.52 -25.07 -3.21
N SER A 71 -6.63 -25.54 -4.09
CA SER A 71 -6.83 -25.52 -5.55
C SER A 71 -8.10 -26.26 -6.00
N ASP A 72 -8.55 -27.25 -5.24
CA ASP A 72 -9.82 -27.96 -5.44
C ASP A 72 -11.07 -27.09 -5.26
N LYS A 73 -10.95 -25.93 -4.60
CA LYS A 73 -12.02 -24.96 -4.41
C LYS A 73 -12.06 -23.89 -5.51
N ILE A 74 -11.04 -23.81 -6.35
CA ILE A 74 -10.91 -22.79 -7.40
C ILE A 74 -11.36 -23.37 -8.75
N ARG A 75 -12.29 -22.70 -9.43
CA ARG A 75 -12.79 -23.18 -10.74
C ARG A 75 -11.97 -22.64 -11.89
N ASP A 76 -11.70 -21.33 -11.90
CA ASP A 76 -10.94 -20.69 -12.99
C ASP A 76 -9.80 -19.82 -12.44
N PRO A 77 -8.56 -20.33 -12.37
CA PRO A 77 -7.42 -19.58 -11.84
C PRO A 77 -7.01 -18.38 -12.70
N THR A 78 -7.67 -18.13 -13.83
CA THR A 78 -7.50 -16.92 -14.63
C THR A 78 -8.24 -15.73 -14.00
N TRP A 79 -9.46 -15.95 -13.49
CA TRP A 79 -10.37 -14.90 -13.03
C TRP A 79 -10.81 -15.08 -11.56
N GLU A 80 -10.44 -16.19 -10.95
CA GLU A 80 -10.71 -16.57 -9.58
C GLU A 80 -9.39 -16.95 -8.89
N GLY A 81 -9.48 -17.29 -7.61
CA GLY A 81 -8.33 -17.66 -6.81
C GLY A 81 -8.38 -16.99 -5.44
N ILE A 82 -7.23 -16.94 -4.79
CA ILE A 82 -7.04 -16.19 -3.55
C ILE A 82 -6.75 -14.74 -3.93
N PHE A 83 -7.51 -13.78 -3.39
CA PHE A 83 -7.35 -12.35 -3.66
C PHE A 83 -6.69 -11.59 -2.51
N GLY A 84 -6.80 -12.12 -1.29
CA GLY A 84 -6.28 -11.49 -0.08
C GLY A 84 -5.78 -12.52 0.92
N ILE A 85 -4.71 -12.15 1.63
CA ILE A 85 -4.15 -12.91 2.75
C ILE A 85 -3.81 -11.96 3.89
N ALA A 86 -4.12 -12.36 5.12
CA ALA A 86 -3.73 -11.64 6.33
C ALA A 86 -3.28 -12.60 7.42
N LEU A 87 -2.27 -12.18 8.18
CA LEU A 87 -1.87 -12.86 9.41
C LEU A 87 -2.63 -12.24 10.58
N HIS A 88 -3.04 -13.07 11.53
CA HIS A 88 -3.48 -12.55 12.83
C HIS A 88 -2.34 -11.77 13.51
N PRO A 89 -2.60 -10.68 14.26
CA PRO A 89 -1.56 -9.97 15.00
C PRO A 89 -0.74 -10.90 15.93
N ASP A 90 -1.42 -11.83 16.60
CA ASP A 90 -0.81 -12.92 17.39
C ASP A 90 -0.43 -14.19 16.59
N TYR A 91 -0.18 -14.09 15.29
CA TYR A 91 0.13 -15.25 14.42
C TYR A 91 1.25 -16.15 14.96
N VAL A 92 2.26 -15.55 15.61
CA VAL A 92 3.36 -16.30 16.24
C VAL A 92 2.85 -17.27 17.31
N SER A 93 1.78 -16.90 18.02
CA SER A 93 1.20 -17.69 19.11
C SER A 93 0.08 -18.60 18.62
N ASN A 94 -0.88 -18.08 17.83
CA ASN A 94 -2.08 -18.83 17.44
C ASN A 94 -2.00 -19.50 16.06
N GLY A 95 -1.07 -19.06 15.20
CA GLY A 95 -0.91 -19.61 13.86
C GLY A 95 -2.06 -19.30 12.90
N TYR A 96 -2.91 -18.31 13.20
CA TYR A 96 -4.11 -17.99 12.42
C TYR A 96 -3.79 -17.13 11.19
N ILE A 97 -4.35 -17.57 10.06
CA ILE A 97 -4.21 -16.93 8.76
C ILE A 97 -5.59 -16.80 8.16
N TYR A 98 -5.88 -15.62 7.62
CA TYR A 98 -7.14 -15.30 6.99
C TYR A 98 -6.93 -15.18 5.49
N ILE A 99 -7.85 -15.73 4.71
CA ILE A 99 -7.83 -15.66 3.26
C ILE A 99 -9.18 -15.22 2.71
N HIS A 100 -9.14 -14.50 1.60
CA HIS A 100 -10.29 -14.21 0.75
C HIS A 100 -10.09 -14.91 -0.58
N TYR A 101 -10.99 -15.81 -0.95
CA TYR A 101 -10.95 -16.50 -2.23
C TYR A 101 -12.33 -16.56 -2.90
N SER A 102 -12.37 -16.65 -4.23
CA SER A 102 -13.62 -17.02 -4.94
C SER A 102 -13.68 -18.54 -5.10
N ASN A 103 -14.78 -19.15 -4.65
CA ASN A 103 -15.01 -20.58 -4.85
C ASN A 103 -15.60 -20.88 -6.24
N SER A 104 -15.77 -22.18 -6.53
CA SER A 104 -16.24 -22.70 -7.82
C SER A 104 -17.68 -22.31 -8.22
N ILE A 105 -18.46 -21.76 -7.28
CA ILE A 105 -19.83 -21.27 -7.51
C ILE A 105 -19.90 -19.74 -7.47
N MET A 106 -18.77 -19.06 -7.72
CA MET A 106 -18.69 -17.60 -7.83
C MET A 106 -19.08 -16.87 -6.54
N THR A 107 -18.71 -17.43 -5.38
CA THR A 107 -18.91 -16.81 -4.08
C THR A 107 -17.56 -16.39 -3.49
N SER A 108 -17.44 -15.14 -3.05
CA SER A 108 -16.33 -14.70 -2.21
C SER A 108 -16.47 -15.35 -0.85
N VAL A 109 -15.47 -16.11 -0.44
CA VAL A 109 -15.38 -16.79 0.84
C VAL A 109 -14.26 -16.15 1.65
N PHE A 110 -14.59 -15.74 2.87
CA PHE A 110 -13.64 -15.26 3.86
C PHE A 110 -13.51 -16.33 4.94
N ALA A 111 -12.29 -16.87 5.05
CA ALA A 111 -12.03 -18.03 5.88
C ALA A 111 -10.74 -17.86 6.67
N ARG A 112 -10.71 -18.45 7.86
CA ARG A 112 -9.52 -18.61 8.69
C ARG A 112 -9.00 -20.04 8.56
N TYR A 113 -7.69 -20.18 8.42
CA TYR A 113 -6.94 -21.41 8.51
C TYR A 113 -5.93 -21.33 9.67
N THR A 114 -5.44 -22.48 10.10
CA THR A 114 -4.44 -22.57 11.18
C THR A 114 -3.19 -23.29 10.67
N ARG A 115 -2.01 -22.72 10.92
CA ARG A 115 -0.74 -23.41 10.66
C ARG A 115 -0.63 -24.70 11.48
N LYS A 116 -0.01 -25.74 10.94
CA LYS A 116 0.19 -27.00 11.65
C LYS A 116 1.16 -26.80 12.81
N ALA A 117 0.80 -27.29 14.00
CA ALA A 117 1.64 -27.15 15.19
C ALA A 117 3.01 -27.82 15.05
N LEU A 118 3.09 -28.97 14.37
CA LEU A 118 4.32 -29.73 14.17
C LEU A 118 5.07 -29.34 12.89
N ASN A 119 4.46 -28.54 12.01
CA ASN A 119 5.07 -28.07 10.78
C ASN A 119 4.55 -26.65 10.46
N PRO A 120 5.13 -25.60 11.08
CA PRO A 120 4.64 -24.23 10.94
C PRO A 120 4.83 -23.65 9.54
N ASP A 121 5.53 -24.35 8.64
CA ASP A 121 5.68 -24.00 7.23
C ASP A 121 4.46 -24.43 6.39
N GLN A 122 3.43 -25.02 7.02
CA GLN A 122 2.19 -25.43 6.36
C GLN A 122 0.97 -25.12 7.21
N ALA A 123 -0.15 -24.79 6.57
CA ALA A 123 -1.48 -24.83 7.16
C ALA A 123 -2.22 -26.14 6.85
N ASP A 124 -3.19 -26.46 7.68
CA ASP A 124 -4.08 -27.61 7.47
C ASP A 124 -5.33 -27.16 6.69
N PRO A 125 -5.51 -27.61 5.43
CA PRO A 125 -6.71 -27.29 4.66
C PRO A 125 -8.02 -27.78 5.32
N ALA A 126 -7.95 -28.79 6.20
CA ALA A 126 -9.11 -29.31 6.92
C ALA A 126 -9.54 -28.40 8.09
N MET A 127 -8.66 -27.50 8.55
CA MET A 127 -8.93 -26.56 9.65
C MET A 127 -9.49 -25.22 9.14
N GLU A 128 -10.38 -25.29 8.15
CA GLU A 128 -11.08 -24.13 7.61
C GLU A 128 -12.21 -23.71 8.56
N LEU A 129 -12.22 -22.43 8.92
CA LEU A 129 -13.36 -21.76 9.53
C LEU A 129 -13.84 -20.66 8.58
N VAL A 130 -14.90 -20.94 7.82
CA VAL A 130 -15.60 -19.93 7.02
C VAL A 130 -16.40 -19.03 7.96
N PHE A 131 -16.17 -17.72 7.90
CA PHE A 131 -16.89 -16.75 8.73
C PHE A 131 -17.79 -15.81 7.93
N LEU A 132 -17.51 -15.58 6.65
CA LEU A 132 -18.37 -14.76 5.80
C LEU A 132 -18.35 -15.27 4.36
N THR A 133 -19.51 -15.22 3.70
CA THR A 133 -19.66 -15.55 2.27
C THR A 133 -20.53 -14.53 1.57
N ILE A 134 -20.12 -14.09 0.39
CA ILE A 134 -20.85 -13.11 -0.43
C ILE A 134 -20.94 -13.64 -1.87
N PRO A 135 -22.15 -13.95 -2.38
CA PRO A 135 -22.32 -14.41 -3.75
C PRO A 135 -22.07 -13.30 -4.78
N TYR A 136 -21.28 -13.61 -5.82
CA TYR A 136 -21.00 -12.74 -6.97
C TYR A 136 -21.51 -13.40 -8.27
N PRO A 137 -22.83 -13.57 -8.44
CA PRO A 137 -23.40 -14.33 -9.57
C PRO A 137 -23.08 -13.73 -10.94
N ASN A 138 -22.79 -12.42 -11.00
CA ASN A 138 -22.39 -11.73 -12.23
C ASN A 138 -20.87 -11.81 -12.50
N GLY A 139 -20.11 -12.44 -11.61
CA GLY A 139 -18.73 -12.84 -11.83
C GLY A 139 -17.67 -11.76 -11.90
N GLY A 140 -18.02 -10.49 -11.64
CA GLY A 140 -17.08 -9.38 -11.77
C GLY A 140 -16.48 -8.91 -10.45
N HIS A 141 -16.49 -7.61 -10.15
CA HIS A 141 -15.67 -7.02 -9.08
C HIS A 141 -15.95 -7.64 -7.71
N ARG A 142 -14.97 -8.36 -7.15
CA ARG A 142 -15.02 -8.99 -5.83
C ARG A 142 -14.21 -8.24 -4.77
N SER A 143 -13.31 -7.35 -5.21
CA SER A 143 -12.21 -6.76 -4.43
C SER A 143 -11.24 -7.80 -3.88
N GLY A 144 -10.22 -7.38 -3.12
CA GLY A 144 -9.12 -8.28 -2.80
C GLY A 144 -8.51 -8.17 -1.42
N LYS A 145 -8.36 -6.98 -0.84
CA LYS A 145 -7.60 -6.87 0.41
C LYS A 145 -8.44 -7.11 1.66
N ILE A 146 -7.87 -7.93 2.54
CA ILE A 146 -8.29 -8.18 3.92
C ILE A 146 -7.13 -7.86 4.86
N GLY A 147 -7.39 -7.55 6.12
CA GLY A 147 -6.33 -7.26 7.08
C GLY A 147 -6.82 -6.70 8.41
N PHE A 148 -5.89 -6.52 9.34
CA PHE A 148 -6.19 -5.94 10.65
C PHE A 148 -5.91 -4.44 10.65
N GLY A 149 -6.80 -3.69 11.30
CA GLY A 149 -6.57 -2.28 11.65
C GLY A 149 -5.62 -2.17 12.85
N THR A 150 -5.15 -0.94 13.11
CA THR A 150 -4.34 -0.64 14.30
C THR A 150 -5.13 -0.74 15.61
N ASP A 151 -6.45 -0.84 15.51
CA ASP A 151 -7.41 -1.07 16.59
C ASP A 151 -7.62 -2.56 16.92
N GLY A 152 -7.03 -3.46 16.13
CA GLY A 152 -7.14 -4.91 16.31
C GLY A 152 -8.39 -5.54 15.70
N TYR A 153 -9.27 -4.76 15.05
CA TYR A 153 -10.39 -5.30 14.29
C TYR A 153 -9.97 -5.78 12.90
N PHE A 154 -10.79 -6.65 12.32
CA PHE A 154 -10.56 -7.21 11.00
C PHE A 154 -11.40 -6.46 9.96
N TYR A 155 -10.72 -5.96 8.94
CA TYR A 155 -11.29 -5.19 7.85
C TYR A 155 -11.17 -5.95 6.54
N LEU A 156 -12.19 -5.81 5.69
CA LEU A 156 -12.19 -6.40 4.35
C LEU A 156 -12.99 -5.53 3.40
N THR A 157 -12.54 -5.46 2.14
CA THR A 157 -13.25 -4.74 1.09
C THR A 157 -13.97 -5.69 0.16
N THR A 158 -15.11 -5.23 -0.36
CA THR A 158 -15.97 -5.97 -1.29
C THR A 158 -16.25 -5.11 -2.51
N GLY A 159 -16.18 -5.72 -3.69
CA GLY A 159 -16.49 -5.04 -4.94
C GLY A 159 -18.00 -4.94 -5.15
N ASP A 160 -18.42 -4.10 -6.09
CA ASP A 160 -19.82 -3.77 -6.41
C ASP A 160 -20.57 -4.89 -7.16
N SER A 161 -19.91 -6.02 -7.45
CA SER A 161 -20.43 -7.15 -8.22
C SER A 161 -20.77 -6.85 -9.69
N SER A 162 -20.41 -5.69 -10.24
CA SER A 162 -20.55 -5.45 -11.69
C SER A 162 -19.55 -6.31 -12.47
N SER A 163 -19.88 -6.67 -13.72
CA SER A 163 -19.12 -7.63 -14.55
C SER A 163 -17.71 -7.17 -14.97
N GLY A 164 -17.29 -5.94 -14.62
CA GLY A 164 -16.00 -5.37 -15.03
C GLY A 164 -15.84 -5.11 -16.52
N SER A 165 -16.94 -5.12 -17.28
CA SER A 165 -16.95 -4.80 -18.71
C SER A 165 -16.73 -3.31 -18.94
N ARG A 166 -16.05 -2.96 -20.04
CA ARG A 166 -15.90 -1.58 -20.53
C ARG A 166 -17.24 -1.01 -21.02
N GLY A 167 -17.35 0.30 -21.03
CA GLY A 167 -18.53 1.06 -21.44
C GLY A 167 -19.32 1.61 -20.25
N PRO A 168 -20.31 2.49 -20.50
CA PRO A 168 -21.17 2.98 -19.43
C PRO A 168 -21.89 1.79 -18.77
N VAL A 169 -21.90 1.74 -17.45
CA VAL A 169 -22.72 0.78 -16.73
C VAL A 169 -24.18 1.13 -17.07
N SER A 170 -24.92 0.21 -17.70
CA SER A 170 -26.18 0.52 -18.40
C SER A 170 -27.24 1.09 -17.45
N ASN A 171 -27.73 2.31 -17.70
CA ASN A 171 -28.74 3.05 -16.93
C ASN A 171 -30.11 2.37 -16.65
N THR A 172 -30.30 1.11 -17.02
CA THR A 172 -31.48 0.36 -16.62
C THR A 172 -31.38 0.12 -15.11
N ASP A 173 -32.15 0.93 -14.37
CA ASP A 173 -32.43 1.10 -12.93
C ASP A 173 -32.43 -0.18 -12.05
N SER A 174 -31.55 -1.12 -12.33
CA SER A 174 -31.45 -2.40 -11.67
C SER A 174 -30.68 -2.22 -10.39
N LEU A 175 -31.27 -2.73 -9.31
CA LEU A 175 -30.75 -2.83 -7.95
C LEU A 175 -29.25 -3.17 -7.86
N ALA A 176 -28.71 -3.87 -8.86
CA ALA A 176 -27.30 -4.24 -9.01
C ALA A 176 -26.32 -3.04 -9.07
N GLN A 177 -26.72 -1.87 -9.58
CA GLN A 177 -25.81 -0.70 -9.65
C GLN A 177 -25.78 0.11 -8.36
N LYS A 178 -26.84 0.04 -7.56
CA LYS A 178 -26.93 0.75 -6.28
C LYS A 178 -26.46 -0.11 -5.12
N LEU A 179 -25.92 -1.31 -5.35
CA LEU A 179 -25.48 -2.17 -4.24
C LEU A 179 -24.44 -1.48 -3.37
N ALA A 180 -23.50 -0.73 -3.99
CA ALA A 180 -22.51 0.08 -3.27
C ALA A 180 -23.15 1.11 -2.30
N GLN A 181 -24.35 1.61 -2.61
CA GLN A 181 -25.12 2.56 -1.79
C GLN A 181 -26.20 1.88 -0.93
N ASN A 182 -26.55 0.63 -1.20
CA ASN A 182 -27.53 -0.14 -0.44
C ASN A 182 -26.91 -0.61 0.88
N LEU A 183 -27.46 -0.14 2.00
CA LEU A 183 -27.03 -0.50 3.35
C LEU A 183 -27.49 -1.89 3.80
N GLN A 184 -28.44 -2.50 3.09
CA GLN A 184 -28.86 -3.89 3.35
C GLN A 184 -28.02 -4.92 2.58
N ASP A 185 -26.98 -4.47 1.87
CA ASP A 185 -26.14 -5.28 1.01
C ASP A 185 -24.64 -5.06 1.31
N LEU A 186 -23.83 -6.10 1.11
CA LEU A 186 -22.41 -6.12 1.45
C LEU A 186 -21.49 -5.80 0.27
N HIS A 187 -21.99 -5.53 -0.93
CA HIS A 187 -21.18 -5.19 -2.10
C HIS A 187 -20.80 -3.70 -2.14
N GLY A 188 -19.61 -3.39 -2.64
CA GLY A 188 -19.09 -2.03 -2.71
C GLY A 188 -18.89 -1.39 -1.34
N LYS A 189 -18.37 -2.16 -0.37
CA LYS A 189 -18.22 -1.78 1.03
C LYS A 189 -16.80 -1.99 1.54
N MET A 190 -16.48 -1.27 2.60
CA MET A 190 -15.49 -1.72 3.58
C MET A 190 -16.26 -2.24 4.79
N LEU A 191 -15.96 -3.47 5.20
CA LEU A 191 -16.56 -4.09 6.39
C LEU A 191 -15.56 -4.08 7.53
N CYS A 192 -16.06 -4.01 8.77
CA CYS A 192 -15.29 -4.12 10.00
C CYS A 192 -15.98 -5.13 10.93
N ILE A 193 -15.24 -6.15 11.34
CA ILE A 193 -15.71 -7.24 12.21
C ILE A 193 -14.65 -7.56 13.27
N ASP A 194 -15.09 -8.13 14.39
CA ASP A 194 -14.20 -8.63 15.44
C ASP A 194 -14.14 -10.16 15.38
N VAL A 195 -13.05 -10.69 14.82
CA VAL A 195 -12.78 -12.13 14.69
C VAL A 195 -12.16 -12.76 15.94
N ASN A 196 -11.88 -11.97 16.97
CA ASN A 196 -11.28 -12.44 18.22
C ASN A 196 -12.34 -12.90 19.23
N ASN A 197 -13.60 -12.56 18.99
CA ASN A 197 -14.70 -12.79 19.91
C ASN A 197 -15.88 -13.49 19.21
N GLY A 198 -16.65 -14.26 19.99
CA GLY A 198 -17.85 -14.96 19.53
C GLY A 198 -17.59 -16.26 18.77
N ASN A 199 -18.63 -16.74 18.07
CA ASN A 199 -18.56 -17.91 17.18
C ASN A 199 -18.40 -17.40 15.74
N SER A 200 -17.18 -17.42 15.22
CA SER A 200 -16.71 -16.80 13.96
C SER A 200 -16.35 -15.31 14.05
N TYR A 201 -17.31 -14.43 14.33
CA TYR A 201 -17.05 -13.00 14.60
C TYR A 201 -18.20 -12.35 15.37
N VAL A 202 -17.93 -11.18 15.95
CA VAL A 202 -18.95 -10.23 16.45
C VAL A 202 -18.82 -8.88 15.75
N ILE A 203 -19.83 -8.03 15.91
CA ILE A 203 -19.79 -6.66 15.38
C ILE A 203 -19.13 -5.74 16.41
N PRO A 204 -18.07 -4.98 16.05
CA PRO A 204 -17.53 -3.94 16.91
C PRO A 204 -18.61 -2.96 17.35
N ALA A 205 -18.69 -2.67 18.65
CA ALA A 205 -19.67 -1.70 19.15
C ALA A 205 -19.45 -0.27 18.60
N THR A 206 -18.24 0.00 18.09
CA THR A 206 -17.85 1.25 17.43
C THR A 206 -18.22 1.30 15.95
N ASN A 207 -18.75 0.23 15.36
CA ASN A 207 -19.16 0.24 13.97
C ASN A 207 -20.37 1.19 13.78
N PRO A 208 -20.45 1.97 12.68
CA PRO A 208 -21.44 3.03 12.54
C PRO A 208 -22.88 2.52 12.52
N TYR A 209 -23.08 1.25 12.17
CA TYR A 209 -24.38 0.60 12.08
C TYR A 209 -24.56 -0.55 13.09
N ALA A 210 -23.74 -0.61 14.15
CA ALA A 210 -23.76 -1.73 15.10
C ALA A 210 -25.13 -1.98 15.76
N ASN A 211 -25.93 -0.92 15.94
CA ASN A 211 -27.25 -0.98 16.58
C ASN A 211 -28.42 -0.79 15.59
N ALA A 212 -28.16 -0.86 14.27
CA ALA A 212 -29.21 -0.68 13.29
C ALA A 212 -30.22 -1.86 13.35
N SER A 213 -31.51 -1.54 13.30
CA SER A 213 -32.60 -2.52 13.41
C SER A 213 -33.53 -2.53 12.19
N ASP A 214 -33.10 -1.90 11.09
CA ASP A 214 -33.88 -1.68 9.86
C ASP A 214 -33.39 -2.54 8.67
N GLY A 215 -32.65 -3.61 8.98
CA GLY A 215 -32.03 -4.48 7.98
C GLY A 215 -30.69 -3.98 7.46
N THR A 216 -30.22 -2.80 7.87
CA THR A 216 -28.85 -2.35 7.60
C THR A 216 -27.86 -3.39 8.10
N ARG A 217 -26.88 -3.72 7.26
CA ARG A 217 -25.82 -4.67 7.58
C ARG A 217 -24.88 -4.07 8.63
N PRO A 218 -24.82 -4.64 9.84
CA PRO A 218 -24.04 -4.07 10.92
C PRO A 218 -22.53 -4.26 10.72
N GLU A 219 -22.10 -5.03 9.70
CA GLU A 219 -20.69 -5.17 9.30
C GLU A 219 -20.13 -3.92 8.60
N ILE A 220 -21.00 -3.08 8.00
CA ILE A 220 -20.56 -1.96 7.15
C ILE A 220 -19.80 -0.91 7.98
N TYR A 221 -18.58 -0.60 7.56
CA TYR A 221 -17.75 0.50 8.08
C TYR A 221 -17.72 1.70 7.12
N ALA A 222 -17.63 1.44 5.81
CA ALA A 222 -17.72 2.44 4.76
C ALA A 222 -18.45 1.89 3.53
N LEU A 223 -18.94 2.78 2.68
CA LEU A 223 -19.76 2.44 1.51
C LEU A 223 -19.40 3.26 0.28
N GLY A 224 -20.03 2.96 -0.85
CA GLY A 224 -19.85 3.71 -2.10
C GLY A 224 -18.53 3.42 -2.80
N LEU A 225 -18.08 2.16 -2.75
CA LEU A 225 -16.87 1.68 -3.42
C LEU A 225 -17.21 0.86 -4.67
N ARG A 226 -16.33 0.86 -5.69
CA ARG A 226 -16.52 0.10 -6.93
C ARG A 226 -15.78 -1.23 -6.92
N ASN A 227 -14.46 -1.19 -7.01
CA ASN A 227 -13.58 -2.34 -6.95
C ASN A 227 -12.32 -2.02 -6.11
N PRO A 228 -12.50 -1.77 -4.81
CA PRO A 228 -11.43 -1.39 -3.88
C PRO A 228 -10.38 -2.51 -3.75
N TRP A 229 -9.21 -2.33 -4.39
CA TRP A 229 -8.25 -3.43 -4.60
C TRP A 229 -7.26 -3.59 -3.44
N ARG A 230 -6.36 -2.62 -3.22
CA ARG A 230 -5.49 -2.56 -2.03
C ARG A 230 -5.72 -1.29 -1.23
N TRP A 231 -5.67 -1.49 0.08
CA TRP A 231 -5.74 -0.44 1.09
C TRP A 231 -4.68 -0.67 2.18
N SER A 232 -4.46 0.32 3.03
CA SER A 232 -3.67 0.16 4.25
C SER A 232 -4.07 1.17 5.29
N PHE A 233 -3.95 0.78 6.55
CA PHE A 233 -3.82 1.73 7.64
C PHE A 233 -2.34 2.02 7.83
N ASP A 234 -1.98 3.28 7.91
CA ASP A 234 -0.63 3.67 8.29
C ASP A 234 -0.38 3.28 9.75
N ARG A 235 0.55 2.35 9.95
CA ARG A 235 0.90 1.80 11.27
C ARG A 235 1.27 2.85 12.31
N GLN A 236 1.73 4.03 11.89
CA GLN A 236 2.22 5.06 12.81
C GLN A 236 1.09 5.94 13.35
N ASN A 237 0.07 6.23 12.54
CA ASN A 237 -0.95 7.22 12.90
C ASN A 237 -2.40 6.76 12.68
N GLY A 238 -2.63 5.61 12.03
CA GLY A 238 -3.96 5.06 11.75
C GLY A 238 -4.66 5.68 10.54
N ASP A 239 -3.98 6.51 9.74
CA ASP A 239 -4.58 7.08 8.53
C ASP A 239 -4.90 5.97 7.53
N PHE A 240 -6.07 6.03 6.91
CA PHE A 240 -6.55 5.04 5.96
C PHE A 240 -6.32 5.48 4.51
N TRP A 241 -5.73 4.60 3.72
CA TRP A 241 -5.44 4.78 2.30
C TRP A 241 -6.07 3.66 1.49
N LEU A 242 -6.69 3.98 0.35
CA LEU A 242 -7.41 3.01 -0.46
C LEU A 242 -7.29 3.33 -1.96
N GLY A 243 -6.79 2.39 -2.76
CA GLY A 243 -6.94 2.43 -4.22
C GLY A 243 -8.25 1.77 -4.62
N ASP A 244 -9.13 2.51 -5.31
CA ASP A 244 -10.37 1.99 -5.88
C ASP A 244 -10.36 2.15 -7.40
N ILE A 245 -10.65 1.06 -8.10
CA ILE A 245 -10.56 0.98 -9.55
C ILE A 245 -11.87 1.49 -10.14
N GLY A 246 -11.79 2.49 -11.02
CA GLY A 246 -12.94 3.08 -11.68
C GLY A 246 -13.48 2.27 -12.85
N GLN A 247 -14.57 2.74 -13.43
CA GLN A 247 -15.22 2.10 -14.58
C GLN A 247 -14.38 2.24 -15.83
N ASP A 248 -14.12 3.47 -16.23
CA ASP A 248 -13.47 3.83 -17.49
C ASP A 248 -12.93 5.26 -17.48
N GLY A 249 -13.57 6.16 -16.74
CA GLY A 249 -13.24 7.58 -16.75
C GLY A 249 -12.07 7.92 -15.85
N TRP A 250 -12.00 7.34 -14.65
CA TRP A 250 -11.07 7.80 -13.61
C TRP A 250 -10.64 6.67 -12.67
N GLU A 251 -9.35 6.58 -12.39
CA GLU A 251 -8.83 5.78 -11.30
C GLU A 251 -8.66 6.65 -10.05
N GLU A 252 -8.93 6.12 -8.85
CA GLU A 252 -8.99 6.93 -7.64
C GLU A 252 -8.14 6.39 -6.48
N LEU A 253 -7.44 7.31 -5.83
CA LEU A 253 -6.81 7.12 -4.53
C LEU A 253 -7.63 7.87 -3.48
N ASN A 254 -8.11 7.15 -2.49
CA ASN A 254 -8.88 7.66 -1.37
C ASN A 254 -7.99 7.75 -0.11
N PHE A 255 -8.25 8.78 0.71
CA PHE A 255 -7.60 8.99 2.01
C PHE A 255 -8.63 9.42 3.05
N THR A 256 -8.58 8.77 4.22
CA THR A 256 -9.39 9.15 5.39
C THR A 256 -8.47 9.27 6.58
N ALA A 257 -8.41 10.45 7.21
CA ALA A 257 -7.57 10.67 8.37
C ALA A 257 -8.03 9.80 9.54
N ALA A 258 -7.09 9.32 10.36
CA ALA A 258 -7.42 8.57 11.56
C ALA A 258 -8.45 9.31 12.44
N ASN A 259 -9.35 8.55 13.06
CA ASN A 259 -10.43 9.08 13.92
C ASN A 259 -11.49 9.93 13.20
N THR A 260 -11.47 10.00 11.86
CA THR A 260 -12.62 10.53 11.12
C THR A 260 -13.83 9.64 11.40
N PRO A 261 -14.98 10.22 11.80
CA PRO A 261 -16.16 9.43 12.11
C PRO A 261 -16.58 8.56 10.92
N ALA A 262 -16.77 7.27 11.15
CA ALA A 262 -17.43 6.39 10.21
C ALA A 262 -18.96 6.63 10.24
N PRO A 263 -19.69 6.36 9.15
CA PRO A 263 -19.21 5.82 7.89
C PRO A 263 -18.75 6.90 6.91
N GLN A 264 -17.74 6.58 6.10
CA GLN A 264 -17.42 7.35 4.89
C GLN A 264 -18.16 6.78 3.69
N ASN A 265 -18.72 7.64 2.83
CA ASN A 265 -19.37 7.25 1.58
C ASN A 265 -18.53 7.73 0.39
N TYR A 266 -17.79 6.85 -0.26
CA TYR A 266 -16.87 7.17 -1.36
C TYR A 266 -17.58 7.45 -2.70
N GLY A 267 -18.91 7.42 -2.74
CA GLY A 267 -19.68 8.04 -3.80
C GLY A 267 -20.06 7.15 -4.98
N TRP A 268 -19.43 6.00 -5.21
CA TRP A 268 -19.83 5.09 -6.30
C TRP A 268 -21.29 4.60 -6.12
N PRO A 269 -22.14 4.58 -7.17
CA PRO A 269 -21.87 4.92 -8.57
C PRO A 269 -22.27 6.36 -8.96
N TYR A 270 -22.46 7.27 -8.01
CA TYR A 270 -22.75 8.68 -8.31
C TYR A 270 -21.50 9.46 -8.72
N PHE A 271 -20.33 9.00 -8.27
CA PHE A 271 -19.04 9.56 -8.60
C PHE A 271 -18.08 8.46 -9.05
N GLU A 272 -17.18 8.83 -9.95
CA GLU A 272 -15.99 8.07 -10.34
C GLU A 272 -14.80 9.02 -10.13
N GLY A 273 -14.02 8.80 -9.06
CA GLY A 273 -13.12 9.80 -8.52
C GLY A 273 -13.87 11.02 -7.99
N SER A 274 -13.36 12.22 -8.28
CA SER A 274 -14.03 13.48 -7.94
C SER A 274 -15.09 13.90 -8.97
N HIS A 275 -15.38 13.05 -9.96
CA HIS A 275 -16.20 13.39 -11.12
C HIS A 275 -17.59 12.75 -11.03
N PRO A 276 -18.68 13.51 -11.28
CA PRO A 276 -20.02 12.93 -11.37
C PRO A 276 -20.08 11.82 -12.43
N TYR A 277 -20.71 10.71 -12.08
CA TYR A 277 -20.86 9.53 -12.92
C TYR A 277 -22.33 9.11 -13.01
N ALA A 278 -22.78 8.81 -14.25
CA ALA A 278 -24.03 8.18 -14.72
C ALA A 278 -25.40 8.48 -14.05
N LEU A 279 -25.49 8.63 -12.73
CA LEU A 279 -26.69 8.86 -11.94
C LEU A 279 -26.71 10.26 -11.33
N SER A 280 -27.91 10.82 -11.19
CA SER A 280 -28.09 12.02 -10.37
C SER A 280 -27.88 11.69 -8.89
N CYS A 281 -27.04 12.48 -8.23
CA CYS A 281 -26.83 12.38 -6.79
C CYS A 281 -28.13 12.65 -6.03
N PRO A 282 -28.44 11.86 -4.98
CA PRO A 282 -29.40 12.27 -3.96
C PRO A 282 -29.09 13.69 -3.45
N PRO A 283 -30.09 14.59 -3.37
CA PRO A 283 -29.86 16.01 -3.07
C PRO A 283 -29.26 16.28 -1.68
N ASN A 284 -29.34 15.32 -0.75
CA ASN A 284 -28.82 15.44 0.61
C ASN A 284 -27.71 14.40 0.91
N GLY A 285 -27.08 13.81 -0.12
CA GLY A 285 -25.98 12.88 0.08
C GLY A 285 -24.71 13.60 0.56
N THR A 286 -24.04 13.02 1.55
CA THR A 286 -22.67 13.42 1.94
C THR A 286 -21.70 12.41 1.36
N TYR A 287 -20.74 12.87 0.58
CA TYR A 287 -19.77 12.03 -0.12
C TYR A 287 -18.35 12.42 0.27
N HIS A 288 -17.50 11.40 0.43
CA HIS A 288 -16.07 11.53 0.65
C HIS A 288 -15.40 11.69 -0.71
N THR A 289 -14.81 12.85 -0.97
CA THR A 289 -14.09 13.10 -2.22
C THR A 289 -12.77 12.34 -2.23
N SER A 290 -12.44 11.75 -3.39
CA SER A 290 -11.13 11.15 -3.61
C SER A 290 -10.02 12.14 -3.30
N LEU A 291 -8.90 11.61 -2.80
CA LEU A 291 -7.74 12.43 -2.53
C LEU A 291 -7.07 12.86 -3.84
N LEU A 292 -6.96 11.91 -4.76
CA LEU A 292 -6.36 12.08 -6.06
C LEU A 292 -7.09 11.16 -7.04
N ASP A 293 -7.31 11.64 -8.25
CA ASP A 293 -7.73 10.85 -9.39
C ASP A 293 -6.80 11.09 -10.58
N TYR A 294 -6.80 10.13 -11.51
CA TYR A 294 -6.11 10.28 -12.78
C TYR A 294 -6.90 9.64 -13.93
N PRO A 295 -6.69 10.11 -15.18
CA PRO A 295 -7.49 9.67 -16.32
C PRO A 295 -7.47 8.16 -16.51
N GLY A 296 -8.68 7.57 -16.45
CA GLY A 296 -8.98 6.20 -16.79
C GLY A 296 -8.90 5.93 -18.30
N TYR A 297 -9.27 4.72 -18.70
CA TYR A 297 -9.24 4.25 -20.09
C TYR A 297 -9.85 5.22 -21.11
N THR A 298 -11.08 5.72 -20.90
CA THR A 298 -11.72 6.61 -21.89
C THR A 298 -11.08 8.00 -21.91
N ASN A 299 -10.54 8.45 -20.77
CA ASN A 299 -10.00 9.80 -20.61
C ASN A 299 -8.48 9.89 -20.88
N ASN A 300 -7.80 8.76 -21.13
CA ASN A 300 -6.37 8.71 -21.45
C ASN A 300 -6.07 8.26 -22.89
N GLY A 301 -7.08 8.26 -23.78
CA GLY A 301 -6.92 7.84 -25.17
C GLY A 301 -7.01 6.32 -25.40
N GLY A 302 -7.69 5.59 -24.52
CA GLY A 302 -7.93 4.15 -24.66
C GLY A 302 -6.79 3.27 -24.17
N GLN A 303 -5.91 3.79 -23.32
CA GLN A 303 -4.83 3.05 -22.68
C GLN A 303 -5.31 2.41 -21.39
N SER A 304 -4.93 1.15 -21.16
CA SER A 304 -5.30 0.46 -19.92
C SER A 304 -4.54 1.04 -18.74
N VAL A 305 -5.28 1.37 -17.69
CA VAL A 305 -4.83 1.78 -16.36
C VAL A 305 -5.68 1.06 -15.32
N SER A 306 -5.14 0.86 -14.13
CA SER A 306 -5.81 0.28 -12.98
C SER A 306 -4.99 0.55 -11.72
N ILE A 307 -5.50 1.40 -10.83
CA ILE A 307 -4.80 1.71 -9.59
C ILE A 307 -4.73 0.48 -8.69
N THR A 308 -3.55 0.24 -8.12
CA THR A 308 -3.36 -0.88 -7.19
C THR A 308 -3.61 -0.48 -5.74
N GLY A 309 -3.20 0.73 -5.34
CA GLY A 309 -3.06 1.13 -3.92
C GLY A 309 -1.64 0.83 -3.40
N GLY A 310 -1.44 0.88 -2.08
CA GLY A 310 -0.11 0.68 -1.48
C GLY A 310 -0.02 1.01 0.02
N PHE A 311 1.15 1.48 0.46
CA PHE A 311 1.49 1.71 1.88
C PHE A 311 2.34 2.97 2.08
N VAL A 312 2.25 3.54 3.29
CA VAL A 312 3.19 4.56 3.75
C VAL A 312 4.48 3.88 4.19
N TYR A 313 5.63 4.30 3.64
CA TYR A 313 6.92 3.76 4.05
C TYR A 313 7.28 4.24 5.46
N ARG A 314 7.40 3.28 6.39
CA ARG A 314 7.78 3.52 7.79
C ARG A 314 9.11 2.87 8.17
N GLY A 315 9.78 2.25 7.21
CA GLY A 315 11.08 1.59 7.36
C GLY A 315 12.22 2.52 7.74
N SER A 316 13.34 1.89 8.12
CA SER A 316 14.57 2.60 8.52
C SER A 316 15.68 2.49 7.49
N ALA A 317 15.63 1.50 6.60
CA ALA A 317 16.65 1.29 5.57
C ALA A 317 16.76 2.45 4.57
N TYR A 318 15.64 3.14 4.28
CA TYR A 318 15.58 4.24 3.33
C TYR A 318 14.95 5.50 3.96
N PRO A 319 15.70 6.27 4.76
CA PRO A 319 15.17 7.44 5.47
C PRO A 319 14.49 8.48 4.56
N SER A 320 14.97 8.62 3.32
CA SER A 320 14.39 9.54 2.31
C SER A 320 12.95 9.19 1.90
N LEU A 321 12.55 7.92 2.05
CA LEU A 321 11.19 7.44 1.79
C LEU A 321 10.25 7.58 2.99
N LYS A 322 10.75 7.90 4.19
CA LYS A 322 9.91 7.93 5.39
C LYS A 322 8.74 8.90 5.27
N GLY A 323 7.53 8.37 5.46
CA GLY A 323 6.27 9.11 5.37
C GLY A 323 5.75 9.34 3.95
N TRP A 324 6.38 8.78 2.92
CA TRP A 324 5.82 8.72 1.57
C TRP A 324 4.88 7.52 1.45
N TYR A 325 3.66 7.76 0.97
CA TYR A 325 2.77 6.72 0.47
C TYR A 325 3.23 6.28 -0.91
N VAL A 326 3.54 5.00 -1.05
CA VAL A 326 4.00 4.41 -2.32
C VAL A 326 2.88 3.57 -2.89
N TYR A 327 2.52 3.81 -4.15
CA TYR A 327 1.45 3.11 -4.86
C TYR A 327 1.80 2.93 -6.33
N GLY A 328 1.05 2.09 -7.03
CA GLY A 328 1.29 1.81 -8.44
C GLY A 328 0.03 1.57 -9.24
N ASP A 329 0.24 1.45 -10.55
CA ASP A 329 -0.78 1.15 -11.55
C ASP A 329 -0.44 -0.19 -12.21
N TYR A 330 -1.39 -1.10 -12.15
CA TYR A 330 -1.23 -2.49 -12.56
C TYR A 330 -0.93 -2.61 -14.06
N ALA A 331 -1.60 -1.83 -14.91
CA ALA A 331 -1.54 -1.99 -16.35
C ALA A 331 -0.30 -1.35 -16.97
N THR A 332 0.11 -0.19 -16.44
CA THR A 332 1.27 0.56 -16.94
C THR A 332 2.59 0.16 -16.28
N GLY A 333 2.54 -0.49 -15.10
CA GLY A 333 3.73 -0.79 -14.31
C GLY A 333 4.37 0.46 -13.71
N THR A 334 3.60 1.54 -13.59
CA THR A 334 4.06 2.84 -13.08
C THR A 334 3.95 2.89 -11.56
N TYR A 335 4.89 3.59 -10.93
CA TYR A 335 4.92 3.81 -9.48
C TYR A 335 4.91 5.31 -9.18
N TRP A 336 4.25 5.67 -8.10
CA TRP A 336 4.21 7.03 -7.59
C TRP A 336 4.50 7.05 -6.10
N THR A 337 4.98 8.20 -5.65
CA THR A 337 5.07 8.53 -4.23
C THR A 337 4.23 9.75 -3.95
N LEU A 338 3.42 9.70 -2.90
CA LEU A 338 2.61 10.81 -2.43
C LEU A 338 2.95 11.12 -0.98
N LYS A 339 3.16 12.39 -0.65
CA LYS A 339 3.39 12.83 0.73
C LYS A 339 2.42 13.92 1.11
N ARG A 340 1.75 13.72 2.24
CA ARG A 340 0.86 14.71 2.83
C ARG A 340 1.68 15.75 3.59
N ASN A 341 1.44 17.01 3.28
CA ASN A 341 2.01 18.15 3.99
C ASN A 341 1.21 18.44 5.26
N ALA A 342 1.83 19.12 6.24
CA ALA A 342 1.19 19.46 7.51
C ALA A 342 -0.06 20.34 7.36
N ASN A 343 -0.15 21.12 6.29
CA ASN A 343 -1.32 21.95 5.94
C ASN A 343 -2.43 21.16 5.23
N GLY A 344 -2.29 19.84 5.09
CA GLY A 344 -3.27 18.97 4.44
C GLY A 344 -3.23 18.97 2.92
N THR A 345 -2.30 19.67 2.27
CA THR A 345 -2.05 19.50 0.84
C THR A 345 -1.17 18.27 0.58
N TYR A 346 -1.04 17.86 -0.67
CA TYR A 346 -0.29 16.67 -1.03
C TYR A 346 0.71 17.00 -2.12
N GLN A 347 1.87 16.38 -2.02
CA GLN A 347 2.87 16.37 -3.06
C GLN A 347 2.86 14.97 -3.68
N THR A 348 2.47 14.88 -4.95
CA THR A 348 2.53 13.65 -5.73
C THR A 348 3.71 13.72 -6.67
N ILE A 349 4.46 12.63 -6.77
CA ILE A 349 5.65 12.54 -7.60
C ILE A 349 5.59 11.23 -8.38
N LEU A 350 5.61 11.36 -9.70
CA LEU A 350 5.86 10.24 -10.61
C LEU A 350 7.30 9.75 -10.40
N GLN A 351 7.45 8.45 -10.17
CA GLN A 351 8.76 7.85 -9.98
C GLN A 351 9.29 7.34 -11.31
N ALA A 352 10.58 7.51 -11.54
CA ALA A 352 11.23 7.07 -12.79
C ALA A 352 11.36 5.54 -12.88
N THR A 353 11.10 4.83 -11.78
CA THR A 353 11.04 3.37 -11.79
C THR A 353 9.71 2.95 -12.36
N SER A 354 9.71 2.68 -13.66
CA SER A 354 8.74 1.81 -14.30
C SER A 354 9.50 0.54 -14.65
N VAL A 355 9.15 -0.59 -14.04
CA VAL A 355 9.66 -1.87 -14.53
C VAL A 355 8.75 -2.28 -15.66
N VAL A 356 9.22 -2.04 -16.88
CA VAL A 356 8.52 -2.43 -18.11
C VAL A 356 8.24 -3.93 -18.06
N GLY A 357 6.97 -4.31 -18.19
CA GLY A 357 6.54 -5.71 -18.06
C GLY A 357 6.26 -6.18 -16.62
N SER A 358 6.38 -5.30 -15.62
CA SER A 358 5.82 -5.53 -14.28
C SER A 358 4.39 -5.00 -14.21
N SER A 359 3.50 -5.78 -13.60
CA SER A 359 2.16 -5.35 -13.19
C SER A 359 2.06 -5.42 -11.68
N PRO A 360 2.33 -4.33 -10.92
CA PRO A 360 2.20 -4.35 -9.47
C PRO A 360 0.76 -4.71 -9.13
N VAL A 361 0.57 -5.79 -8.38
CA VAL A 361 -0.77 -6.30 -8.02
C VAL A 361 -1.00 -6.24 -6.51
N SER A 362 0.08 -6.22 -5.73
CA SER A 362 0.01 -5.96 -4.31
C SER A 362 1.30 -5.32 -3.80
N PHE A 363 1.17 -4.72 -2.62
CA PHE A 363 2.25 -4.23 -1.80
C PHE A 363 2.15 -4.91 -0.44
N ALA A 364 3.26 -5.02 0.27
CA ALA A 364 3.26 -5.43 1.67
C ALA A 364 4.28 -4.65 2.48
N GLU A 365 4.01 -4.54 3.77
CA GLU A 365 4.87 -3.86 4.72
C GLU A 365 5.41 -4.88 5.72
N GLY A 366 6.73 -4.99 5.82
CA GLY A 366 7.39 -5.86 6.80
C GLY A 366 7.33 -5.30 8.22
N ALA A 367 7.70 -6.10 9.22
CA ALA A 367 7.71 -5.67 10.63
C ALA A 367 8.59 -4.42 10.86
N GLY A 368 9.68 -4.26 10.11
CA GLY A 368 10.54 -3.06 10.17
C GLY A 368 9.98 -1.81 9.46
N GLY A 369 8.93 -1.95 8.64
CA GLY A 369 8.34 -0.86 7.84
C GLY A 369 8.88 -0.78 6.42
N GLU A 370 9.78 -1.69 6.03
CA GLU A 370 10.24 -1.86 4.66
C GLU A 370 9.11 -2.39 3.78
N LEU A 371 9.07 -1.91 2.54
CA LEU A 371 8.01 -2.23 1.59
C LEU A 371 8.46 -3.25 0.56
N TYR A 372 7.52 -4.09 0.15
CA TYR A 372 7.66 -5.10 -0.88
C TYR A 372 6.57 -4.92 -1.92
N VAL A 373 6.88 -5.26 -3.17
CA VAL A 373 5.98 -5.18 -4.31
C VAL A 373 5.86 -6.54 -4.94
N LEU A 374 4.62 -6.99 -5.11
CA LEU A 374 4.30 -8.22 -5.81
C LEU A 374 3.84 -7.89 -7.22
N SER A 375 4.44 -8.54 -8.22
CA SER A 375 4.08 -8.33 -9.61
C SER A 375 3.47 -9.57 -10.25
N LEU A 376 2.28 -9.39 -10.85
CA LEU A 376 1.52 -10.49 -11.44
C LEU A 376 2.10 -10.95 -12.78
N ALA A 377 2.50 -10.00 -13.63
CA ALA A 377 2.90 -10.28 -15.01
C ALA A 377 4.21 -11.07 -15.11
N ASP A 378 5.18 -10.80 -14.24
CA ASP A 378 6.50 -11.45 -14.27
C ASP A 378 6.69 -12.50 -13.16
N GLY A 379 5.69 -12.68 -12.28
CA GLY A 379 5.72 -13.69 -11.22
C GLY A 379 6.83 -13.45 -10.19
N LYS A 380 7.12 -12.19 -9.86
CA LYS A 380 8.21 -11.80 -8.95
C LYS A 380 7.74 -11.02 -7.74
N LEU A 381 8.51 -11.17 -6.67
CA LEU A 381 8.47 -10.35 -5.47
C LEU A 381 9.72 -9.48 -5.46
N TYR A 382 9.52 -8.18 -5.27
CA TYR A 382 10.57 -7.18 -5.17
C TYR A 382 10.55 -6.52 -3.80
N GLN A 383 11.71 -6.14 -3.29
CA GLN A 383 11.83 -5.15 -2.22
C GLN A 383 11.87 -3.78 -2.87
N LEU A 384 11.10 -2.85 -2.31
CA LEU A 384 11.14 -1.46 -2.69
C LEU A 384 12.30 -0.77 -1.99
N VAL A 385 13.20 -0.20 -2.78
CA VAL A 385 14.40 0.49 -2.29
C VAL A 385 14.42 1.93 -2.78
N ALA A 386 15.11 2.82 -2.07
CA ALA A 386 15.40 4.16 -2.57
C ALA A 386 16.85 4.24 -3.02
N GLU A 387 17.11 5.03 -4.07
CA GLU A 387 18.46 5.46 -4.40
C GLU A 387 19.09 6.14 -3.18
N VAL A 388 20.16 5.54 -2.67
CA VAL A 388 21.00 6.14 -1.64
C VAL A 388 22.07 6.91 -2.39
N ILE A 389 22.04 8.24 -2.30
CA ILE A 389 23.10 9.06 -2.87
C ILE A 389 24.35 8.84 -2.03
N VAL A 390 25.30 8.08 -2.59
CA VAL A 390 26.62 7.91 -2.00
C VAL A 390 27.50 9.05 -2.49
N ILE A 391 27.89 9.94 -1.59
CA ILE A 391 28.90 10.95 -1.89
C ILE A 391 30.25 10.24 -1.88
N THR A 392 30.80 9.97 -3.06
CA THR A 392 32.22 9.61 -3.22
C THR A 392 33.01 10.88 -3.54
N SER A 393 33.78 11.41 -2.59
CA SER A 393 34.81 12.39 -2.93
C SER A 393 36.07 11.65 -3.39
N VAL A 394 36.67 12.14 -4.47
CA VAL A 394 37.96 11.65 -4.98
C VAL A 394 38.86 12.85 -5.21
N GLN A 395 39.03 13.73 -4.22
CA GLN A 395 40.10 14.74 -4.23
C GLN A 395 40.22 15.55 -2.93
N ASP A 396 41.47 15.97 -2.64
CA ASP A 396 41.83 16.95 -1.61
C ASP A 396 41.59 18.39 -2.11
N GLY A 397 40.93 19.25 -1.32
CA GLY A 397 40.72 20.66 -1.68
C GLY A 397 39.72 21.42 -0.81
N SER A 398 39.61 22.74 -1.02
CA SER A 398 38.69 23.62 -0.27
C SER A 398 37.22 23.33 -0.62
N TRP A 399 36.41 23.12 0.42
CA TRP A 399 35.01 22.68 0.35
C TRP A 399 34.01 23.79 -0.06
N SER A 400 34.48 24.99 -0.39
CA SER A 400 33.63 26.13 -0.75
C SER A 400 33.50 26.38 -2.26
N SER A 401 34.09 25.53 -3.11
CA SER A 401 34.05 25.71 -4.57
C SER A 401 33.21 24.62 -5.26
N PRO A 402 32.21 24.97 -6.08
CA PRO A 402 31.43 24.01 -6.88
C PRO A 402 32.27 23.15 -7.83
N ALA A 403 33.53 23.53 -8.10
CA ALA A 403 34.42 22.85 -9.03
C ALA A 403 35.07 21.56 -8.48
N THR A 404 34.88 21.23 -7.19
CA THR A 404 35.52 20.07 -6.54
C THR A 404 34.59 18.86 -6.36
N TRP A 405 33.37 18.91 -6.91
CA TRP A 405 32.34 17.86 -6.77
C TRP A 405 31.98 17.26 -8.13
N ASN A 406 31.93 15.93 -8.23
CA ASN A 406 31.49 15.22 -9.45
C ASN A 406 29.96 14.97 -9.47
N CYS A 407 29.19 15.83 -8.82
CA CYS A 407 27.73 15.77 -8.88
C CYS A 407 27.14 17.18 -8.88
N ASN A 408 26.00 17.35 -9.56
CA ASN A 408 25.26 18.62 -9.59
C ASN A 408 24.57 18.96 -8.25
N CYS A 409 24.77 18.17 -7.20
CA CYS A 409 24.20 18.35 -5.88
C CYS A 409 25.32 18.60 -4.85
N LEU A 410 25.66 19.87 -4.66
CA LEU A 410 26.38 20.31 -3.46
C LEU A 410 25.51 20.00 -2.24
N PRO A 411 25.95 19.19 -1.26
CA PRO A 411 25.27 19.15 0.04
C PRO A 411 25.36 20.54 0.65
N THR A 412 24.23 21.07 1.08
CA THR A 412 24.18 22.35 1.79
C THR A 412 24.78 22.16 3.18
N ALA A 413 25.20 23.24 3.84
CA ALA A 413 25.88 23.22 5.15
C ALA A 413 25.09 22.58 6.31
N ASN A 414 23.88 22.06 6.05
CA ASN A 414 22.95 21.49 7.02
C ASN A 414 22.58 20.02 6.72
N ASP A 415 23.15 19.41 5.69
CA ASP A 415 22.85 18.01 5.34
C ASP A 415 23.65 17.04 6.22
N ASP A 416 23.00 15.94 6.63
CA ASP A 416 23.65 14.86 7.36
C ASP A 416 24.60 14.09 6.43
N VAL A 417 25.85 13.91 6.86
CA VAL A 417 26.86 13.16 6.11
C VAL A 417 27.08 11.81 6.79
N ILE A 418 26.82 10.73 6.06
CA ILE A 418 27.04 9.35 6.51
C ILE A 418 28.35 8.83 5.91
N ILE A 419 29.30 8.45 6.77
CA ILE A 419 30.56 7.81 6.35
C ILE A 419 30.40 6.30 6.48
N SER A 420 30.32 5.63 5.33
CA SER A 420 30.09 4.20 5.22
C SER A 420 31.30 3.36 5.67
N ASN A 421 31.05 2.10 6.02
CA ASN A 421 32.06 1.13 6.42
C ASN A 421 33.17 0.97 5.35
N GLY A 422 34.44 1.06 5.75
CA GLY A 422 35.59 0.98 4.83
C GLY A 422 35.96 2.28 4.11
N HIS A 423 35.30 3.40 4.42
CA HIS A 423 35.61 4.71 3.83
C HIS A 423 36.33 5.62 4.83
N THR A 424 37.39 6.28 4.34
CA THR A 424 38.12 7.32 5.06
C THR A 424 37.85 8.65 4.39
N VAL A 425 37.44 9.66 5.17
CA VAL A 425 37.38 11.05 4.74
C VAL A 425 38.59 11.78 5.30
N SER A 426 39.48 12.23 4.41
CA SER A 426 40.67 13.01 4.77
C SER A 426 40.40 14.49 4.53
N VAL A 427 40.68 15.32 5.54
CA VAL A 427 40.50 16.78 5.45
C VAL A 427 41.87 17.46 5.41
N GLY A 428 42.42 17.64 4.21
CA GLY A 428 43.70 18.35 4.03
C GLY A 428 43.58 19.84 4.38
N GLN A 429 44.42 20.32 5.30
CA GLN A 429 44.51 21.74 5.66
C GLN A 429 45.94 22.25 5.48
N PRO A 430 46.15 23.45 4.91
CA PRO A 430 47.50 24.00 4.68
C PRO A 430 48.22 24.45 5.96
N ALA A 431 47.55 24.40 7.13
CA ALA A 431 48.12 24.73 8.43
C ALA A 431 47.45 23.92 9.55
N GLN A 432 48.10 23.87 10.72
CA GLN A 432 47.66 23.11 11.89
C GLN A 432 46.26 23.56 12.35
N VAL A 433 45.31 22.63 12.38
CA VAL A 433 43.91 22.89 12.73
C VAL A 433 43.77 22.98 14.25
N LYS A 434 43.29 24.13 14.75
CA LYS A 434 43.04 24.33 16.20
C LYS A 434 41.65 23.87 16.65
N SER A 435 40.67 23.87 15.75
CA SER A 435 39.31 23.38 16.00
C SER A 435 38.55 23.17 14.69
N VAL A 436 37.71 22.15 14.62
CA VAL A 436 36.76 21.91 13.51
C VAL A 436 35.34 22.03 14.05
N THR A 437 34.50 22.81 13.37
CA THR A 437 33.08 22.96 13.72
C THR A 437 32.23 22.44 12.58
N MET A 438 31.60 21.29 12.79
CA MET A 438 30.60 20.75 11.87
C MET A 438 29.21 21.29 12.23
N LYS A 439 28.45 21.73 11.23
CA LYS A 439 27.12 22.33 11.44
C LYS A 439 25.95 21.34 11.25
N GLY A 440 26.20 20.14 10.72
CA GLY A 440 25.25 19.02 10.62
C GLY A 440 25.69 17.80 11.46
N LYS A 441 24.86 16.73 11.53
CA LYS A 441 25.27 15.48 12.21
C LYS A 441 26.20 14.67 11.31
N LEU A 442 27.31 14.23 11.88
CA LEU A 442 28.19 13.24 11.28
C LEU A 442 27.81 11.85 11.84
N GLN A 443 27.44 10.92 10.96
CA GLN A 443 27.16 9.54 11.35
C GLN A 443 28.19 8.61 10.72
N PHE A 444 28.78 7.76 11.55
CA PHE A 444 29.72 6.73 11.14
C PHE A 444 29.00 5.38 11.14
N THR A 445 29.27 4.55 10.14
CA THR A 445 28.91 3.13 10.20
C THR A 445 30.18 2.30 10.34
N ASN A 446 30.24 1.48 11.40
CA ASN A 446 31.33 0.53 11.68
C ASN A 446 32.75 1.14 11.65
N THR A 447 33.54 0.92 10.58
CA THR A 447 34.95 1.34 10.48
C THR A 447 35.16 2.68 9.78
N GLY A 448 34.11 3.46 9.53
CA GLY A 448 34.26 4.80 8.96
C GLY A 448 35.15 5.69 9.83
N THR A 449 36.12 6.37 9.21
CA THR A 449 37.05 7.26 9.94
C THR A 449 37.10 8.64 9.28
N VAL A 450 37.24 9.67 10.12
CA VAL A 450 37.66 11.01 9.68
C VAL A 450 39.09 11.22 10.18
N SER A 451 39.98 11.56 9.26
CA SER A 451 41.36 11.96 9.58
C SER A 451 41.58 13.44 9.26
N PHE A 452 42.13 14.17 10.22
CA PHE A 452 42.48 15.60 10.12
C PHE A 452 43.98 15.78 9.94
#